data_AF-A0A5S9R2I4-F1
#
_entry.id   AF-A0A5S9R2I4-F1
#
_cell.length_a   1.000
_cell.length_b   1.000
_cell.length_c   1.000
_cell.angle_alpha   90.00
_cell.angle_beta   90.00
_cell.angle_gamma   90.00
#
_symmetry.space_group_name_H-M   'P 1'
#
loop_
_entity.id
_entity.type
_entity.pdbx_description
1 polymer ?
#
loop_
_entity_poly.entity_id
_entity_poly.type
_entity_poly.pdbx_seq_one_letter_code
_entity_poly.pdbx_strand_id
1 'polypeptide(L)' 'MNALTAATLAQARADIHAAVAAYDDTTRRRQCAQSARDNATTVVLAGDATDDELRHAHYYLDDATGILATT' A
#
# COMPACT_ATOMS: atom_id res chain seq x y z
N MET A 1 -17.85 -5.18 6.54
CA MET A 1 -16.83 -4.57 5.68
C MET A 1 -17.11 -3.09 5.61
N ASN A 2 -16.22 -2.25 6.12
CA ASN A 2 -16.34 -0.81 6.01
C ASN A 2 -15.88 -0.38 4.61
N ALA A 3 -16.72 0.38 3.91
CA ALA A 3 -16.42 0.84 2.56
C ALA A 3 -15.14 1.69 2.51
N LEU A 4 -14.79 2.38 3.60
CA LEU A 4 -13.56 3.16 3.70
C LEU A 4 -12.33 2.26 3.77
N THR A 5 -12.31 1.26 4.66
CA THR A 5 -11.19 0.31 4.81
C THR A 5 -10.93 -0.43 3.50
N ALA A 6 -11.97 -0.90 2.82
CA ALA A 6 -11.85 -1.56 1.53
C ALA A 6 -11.32 -0.63 0.42
N ALA A 7 -11.78 0.64 0.40
CA ALA A 7 -11.28 1.63 -0.56
C ALA A 7 -9.81 1.99 -0.31
N THR A 8 -9.40 2.18 0.96
CA THR A 8 -8.01 2.44 1.32
C THR A 8 -7.11 1.25 0.96
N LEU A 9 -7.56 0.02 1.17
CA LEU A 9 -6.83 -1.18 0.77
C LEU A 9 -6.67 -1.27 -0.76
N ALA A 10 -7.73 -0.94 -1.51
CA ALA A 10 -7.68 -0.89 -2.96
C ALA A 10 -6.70 0.19 -3.47
N GLN A 11 -6.64 1.35 -2.79
CA GLN A 11 -5.68 2.40 -3.11
C GLN A 11 -4.24 1.96 -2.84
N ALA A 12 -3.96 1.29 -1.71
CA ALA A 12 -2.65 0.73 -1.42
C ALA A 12 -2.17 -0.21 -2.53
N ARG A 13 -3.05 -1.11 -3.00
CA ARG A 13 -2.76 -2.01 -4.12
C ARG A 13 -2.46 -1.26 -5.41
N ALA A 14 -3.27 -0.25 -5.74
CA ALA A 14 -3.07 0.57 -6.94
C ALA A 14 -1.73 1.31 -6.89
N ASP A 15 -1.35 1.82 -5.72
CA ASP A 15 -0.08 2.52 -5.50
C ASP A 15 1.13 1.59 -5.66
N ILE A 16 1.05 0.33 -5.19
CA ILE A 16 2.10 -0.68 -5.46
C ILE A 16 2.27 -0.90 -6.96
N HIS A 17 1.18 -1.11 -7.70
CA HIS A 17 1.26 -1.27 -9.16
C HIS A 17 1.83 -0.04 -9.85
N ALA A 18 1.45 1.16 -9.42
CA ALA A 18 1.99 2.41 -9.95
C ALA A 18 3.49 2.56 -9.65
N ALA A 19 3.94 2.13 -8.46
CA ALA A 19 5.36 2.12 -8.11
C ALA A 19 6.15 1.15 -8.99
N VAL A 20 5.64 -0.06 -9.23
CA VAL A 20 6.27 -1.04 -10.14
C VAL A 20 6.35 -0.51 -11.58
N ALA A 21 5.28 0.14 -12.06
CA ALA A 21 5.25 0.71 -13.41
C ALA A 21 6.20 1.90 -13.58
N ALA A 22 6.48 2.65 -12.51
CA ALA A 22 7.38 3.81 -12.52
C ALA A 22 8.87 3.43 -12.40
N TYR A 23 9.29 2.26 -12.90
CA TYR A 23 10.67 1.76 -12.73
C TYR A 23 11.74 2.77 -13.15
N ASP A 24 11.54 3.47 -14.28
CA ASP A 24 12.48 4.46 -14.83
C ASP A 24 12.35 5.87 -14.21
N ASP A 25 11.34 6.10 -13.37
CA ASP A 25 11.13 7.36 -12.65
C ASP A 25 11.22 7.10 -11.14
N THR A 26 12.44 7.18 -10.61
CA THR A 26 12.72 6.94 -9.18
C THR A 26 11.89 7.82 -8.25
N THR A 27 11.60 9.07 -8.65
CA THR A 27 10.81 9.98 -7.83
C THR A 27 9.36 9.52 -7.77
N ARG A 28 8.76 9.22 -8.92
CA ARG A 28 7.38 8.70 -8.99
C ARG A 28 7.25 7.36 -8.29
N ARG A 29 8.22 6.45 -8.49
CA ARG A 29 8.27 5.14 -7.83
C ARG A 29 8.29 5.27 -6.31
N ARG A 30 9.16 6.15 -5.78
CA ARG A 30 9.24 6.43 -4.34
C ARG A 30 7.94 7.03 -3.80
N GLN A 31 7.35 7.98 -4.51
CA GLN A 31 6.07 8.60 -4.12
C GLN A 31 4.93 7.57 -4.04
N CYS A 32 4.79 6.72 -5.06
CA CYS A 32 3.79 5.67 -5.07
C CYS A 32 4.02 4.66 -3.93
N ALA A 33 5.26 4.25 -3.69
CA ALA A 33 5.57 3.34 -2.58
C ALA A 33 5.29 3.97 -1.20
N GLN A 34 5.55 5.26 -1.00
CA GLN A 34 5.17 5.98 0.22
C GLN A 34 3.64 5.99 0.43
N SER A 35 2.89 6.34 -0.62
CA SER A 35 1.42 6.32 -0.59
C SER A 35 0.87 4.93 -0.26
N ALA A 36 1.42 3.89 -0.89
CA ALA A 36 1.04 2.49 -0.60
C ALA A 36 1.25 2.13 0.87
N ARG A 37 2.42 2.49 1.43
CA ARG A 37 2.79 2.22 2.82
C ARG A 37 1.82 2.91 3.80
N ASP A 38 1.50 4.16 3.54
CA ASP A 38 0.67 4.97 4.44
C ASP A 38 -0.81 4.50 4.38
N ASN A 39 -1.30 4.13 3.20
CA ASN A 39 -2.62 3.52 3.02
C ASN A 39 -2.71 2.13 3.68
N ALA A 40 -1.70 1.29 3.49
CA ALA A 40 -1.64 -0.03 4.14
C ALA A 40 -1.59 0.10 5.67
N THR A 41 -0.79 1.02 6.20
CA THR A 41 -0.73 1.32 7.64
C THR A 41 -2.09 1.76 8.18
N THR A 42 -2.83 2.57 7.42
CA THR A 42 -4.19 2.99 7.80
C THR A 42 -5.12 1.79 7.97
N VAL A 43 -5.06 0.79 7.07
CA VAL A 43 -5.86 -0.44 7.17
C VAL A 43 -5.42 -1.31 8.35
N VAL A 44 -4.11 -1.45 8.60
CA VAL A 44 -3.58 -2.19 9.77
C VAL A 44 -4.08 -1.59 11.09
N LEU A 45 -4.24 -0.27 11.15
CA LEU A 45 -4.71 0.44 12.35
C LEU A 45 -6.24 0.56 12.43
N ALA A 46 -6.98 0.13 11.41
CA ALA A 46 -8.43 0.19 11.40
C ALA A 46 -9.01 -0.91 12.30
N GLY A 47 -9.71 -0.49 13.36
CA GLY A 47 -10.30 -1.43 14.34
C GLY A 47 -11.45 -2.29 13.80
N ASP A 48 -11.89 -2.06 12.56
CA ASP A 48 -12.95 -2.78 11.87
C ASP A 48 -12.46 -3.56 10.63
N ALA A 49 -11.14 -3.59 10.39
CA ALA A 49 -10.56 -4.40 9.34
C ALA A 49 -10.77 -5.89 9.63
N THR A 50 -11.19 -6.62 8.60
CA THR A 50 -11.27 -8.07 8.65
C THR A 50 -9.87 -8.70 8.59
N ASP A 51 -9.74 -9.95 9.03
CA ASP A 51 -8.46 -10.68 8.96
C ASP A 51 -7.88 -10.75 7.54
N ASP A 52 -8.74 -10.82 6.52
CA ASP A 52 -8.31 -10.81 5.12
C ASP A 52 -7.78 -9.44 4.68
N GLU A 53 -8.44 -8.35 5.08
CA GLU A 53 -7.97 -6.98 4.82
C GLU A 53 -6.64 -6.72 5.54
N LEU A 54 -6.51 -7.15 6.80
CA LEU A 54 -5.26 -7.05 7.55
C LEU A 54 -4.12 -7.82 6.88
N ARG A 55 -4.40 -9.06 6.43
CA ARG A 55 -3.41 -9.87 5.71
C ARG A 55 -2.93 -9.18 4.43
N HIS A 56 -3.84 -8.64 3.62
CA HIS A 56 -3.46 -7.90 2.41
C HIS A 56 -2.73 -6.60 2.74
N ALA A 57 -3.15 -5.86 3.76
CA ALA A 57 -2.49 -4.64 4.18
C ALA A 57 -1.04 -4.90 4.62
N HIS A 58 -0.79 -5.98 5.36
CA HIS A 58 0.58 -6.39 5.70
C HIS A 58 1.42 -6.73 4.46
N TYR A 59 0.87 -7.47 3.50
CA TYR A 59 1.59 -7.73 2.24
C TYR A 59 1.94 -6.44 1.48
N TYR A 60 1.01 -5.49 1.38
CA TYR A 60 1.29 -4.22 0.71
C TYR A 60 2.28 -3.35 1.48
N LEU A 61 2.30 -3.44 2.82
CA LEU A 61 3.29 -2.77 3.65
C LEU A 61 4.70 -3.31 3.39
N ASP A 62 4.84 -4.64 3.30
CA ASP A 62 6.10 -5.31 3.00
C ASP A 62 6.59 -4.96 1.58
N ASP A 63 5.70 -5.02 0.58
CA ASP A 63 6.02 -4.63 -0.80
C ASP A 63 6.46 -3.17 -0.89
N ALA A 64 5.71 -2.25 -0.27
CA ALA A 64 6.05 -0.83 -0.26
C ALA A 64 7.41 -0.58 0.39
N THR A 65 7.68 -1.26 1.50
CA THR A 65 8.96 -1.14 2.22
C THR A 65 10.12 -1.70 1.40
N GLY A 66 9.92 -2.82 0.71
CA GLY A 66 10.88 -3.40 -0.21
C GLY A 66 11.21 -2.47 -1.37
N ILE A 67 10.20 -1.84 -1.98
CA ILE A 67 10.40 -0.85 -3.04
C ILE A 67 11.20 0.34 -2.50
N LEU A 68 10.81 0.90 -1.35
CA LEU A 68 11.47 2.05 -0.74
C LEU A 68 12.95 1.80 -0.38
N ALA A 69 13.31 0.56 -0.04
CA ALA A 69 14.69 0.18 0.21
C ALA A 69 15.55 0.15 -1.07
N THR A 70 14.93 0.15 -2.25
CA THR A 70 15.58 0.07 -3.57
C THR A 70 15.47 1.35 -4.41
N THR A 71 14.88 2.41 -3.86
CA THR A 71 14.70 3.74 -4.50
C THR A 71 15.42 4.84 -3.74
#